data_AF-A0A662QDB4-F1
#
_entry.id   AF-A0A662QDB4-F1
#
_cell.length_a   1.000
_cell.length_b   1.000
_cell.length_c   1.000
_cell.angle_alpha   90.00
_cell.angle_beta   90.00
_cell.angle_gamma   90.00
#
_symmetry.space_group_name_H-M   'P 1'
#
loop_
_entity.id
_entity.type
_entity.pdbx_description
1 polymer ?
#
loop_
_entity_poly.entity_id
_entity_poly.type
_entity_poly.pdbx_seq_one_letter_code
_entity_poly.pdbx_strand_id
1 'polypeptide(L)'
;MSEALVRHGVTSFLPALHSCDPELLTRSLKAIASLRDTQLKGARLLGIYLEGPFVSPRKPGAMNEKYFKNPSRELFDEIYNGSDGMLKLMTVAPELPGAIPLIKYILSRGVRVALGHTDAGYEAARAAIGAGASHVTHLFNAMRTFHHRDPSIVGAALEDPEVSVELIADLVHLSSTAIRLTCMLKPKDKVVCITDALAAELSEGIHQIADREILVKGDAAYLMDGKTLAGSVLTLDKALRNLVFDVGIPLEDALRFMTINPANILGERDLGEIKVGARADLTVLDKSLRVVAAFIDGVLIYRREHDS
;
A
#
# COMPACT_ATOMS: atom_id res chain seq x y z
N MET A 1 9.91 7.20 -11.02
CA MET A 1 9.31 6.88 -9.70
C MET A 1 10.34 7.01 -8.58
N SER A 2 11.35 6.14 -8.50
CA SER A 2 12.38 6.15 -7.44
C SER A 2 13.00 7.53 -7.14
N GLU A 3 13.43 8.29 -8.16
CA GLU A 3 14.01 9.65 -7.99
C GLU A 3 13.00 10.72 -7.54
N ALA A 4 11.71 10.56 -7.84
CA ALA A 4 10.69 11.52 -7.42
C ALA A 4 10.27 11.26 -5.97
N LEU A 5 10.18 9.99 -5.56
CA LEU A 5 9.76 9.56 -4.23
C LEU A 5 10.62 10.17 -3.09
N VAL A 6 11.93 10.32 -3.30
CA VAL A 6 12.83 10.91 -2.29
C VAL A 6 12.53 12.39 -2.00
N ARG A 7 11.92 13.11 -2.95
CA ARG A 7 11.47 14.50 -2.74
C ARG A 7 10.35 14.58 -1.72
N HIS A 8 9.63 13.48 -1.56
CA HIS A 8 8.50 13.31 -0.65
C HIS A 8 8.87 12.46 0.59
N GLY A 9 10.17 12.30 0.86
CA GLY A 9 10.68 11.69 2.08
C GLY A 9 10.68 10.16 2.08
N VAL A 10 10.37 9.55 0.93
CA VAL A 10 10.33 8.09 0.76
C VAL A 10 11.74 7.61 0.38
N THR A 11 12.37 6.83 1.26
CA THR A 11 13.69 6.24 1.03
C THR A 11 13.62 4.82 0.47
N SER A 12 12.49 4.14 0.64
CA SER A 12 12.26 2.78 0.16
C SER A 12 10.79 2.55 -0.16
N PHE A 13 10.49 1.69 -1.14
CA PHE A 13 9.12 1.46 -1.60
C PHE A 13 8.91 0.08 -2.23
N LEU A 14 7.64 -0.32 -2.31
CA LEU A 14 7.17 -1.40 -3.17
C LEU A 14 6.39 -0.79 -4.34
N PRO A 15 6.84 -0.89 -5.60
CA PRO A 15 5.97 -0.63 -6.74
C PRO A 15 4.74 -1.54 -6.66
N ALA A 16 3.57 -0.93 -6.67
CA ALA A 16 2.30 -1.61 -6.75
C ALA A 16 1.99 -1.96 -8.20
N LEU A 17 1.69 -3.23 -8.46
CA LEU A 17 1.05 -3.69 -9.69
C LEU A 17 -0.38 -4.07 -9.35
N HIS A 18 -1.33 -3.75 -10.23
CA HIS A 18 -2.72 -4.18 -10.08
C HIS A 18 -3.08 -5.21 -11.16
N SER A 19 -4.24 -5.82 -10.99
CA SER A 19 -4.86 -6.72 -11.98
C SER A 19 -4.92 -6.08 -13.36
N CYS A 20 -4.11 -6.59 -14.30
CA CYS A 20 -4.01 -6.08 -15.67
C CYS A 20 -3.89 -7.22 -16.67
N ASP A 21 -3.66 -6.88 -17.95
CA ASP A 21 -3.40 -7.86 -18.99
C ASP A 21 -2.24 -8.81 -18.59
N PRO A 22 -2.37 -10.14 -18.75
CA PRO A 22 -1.35 -11.10 -18.29
C PRO A 22 0.04 -10.90 -18.92
N GLU A 23 0.11 -10.48 -20.18
CA GLU A 23 1.40 -10.22 -20.84
C GLU A 23 2.03 -8.95 -20.28
N LEU A 24 1.23 -7.91 -20.05
CA LEU A 24 1.69 -6.68 -19.40
C LEU A 24 2.15 -6.94 -17.97
N LEU A 25 1.38 -7.72 -17.19
CA LEU A 25 1.75 -8.11 -15.82
C LEU A 25 3.09 -8.84 -15.82
N THR A 26 3.24 -9.87 -16.66
CA THR A 26 4.48 -10.64 -16.78
C THR A 26 5.66 -9.76 -17.16
N ARG A 27 5.47 -8.84 -18.11
CA ARG A 27 6.50 -7.89 -18.53
C ARG A 27 6.90 -6.95 -17.38
N SER A 28 5.92 -6.47 -16.63
CA SER A 28 6.13 -5.54 -15.51
C SER A 28 6.86 -6.21 -14.35
N LEU A 29 6.46 -7.44 -14.00
CA LEU A 29 7.16 -8.27 -13.01
C LEU A 29 8.63 -8.48 -13.37
N LYS A 30 8.91 -8.90 -14.61
CA LYS A 30 10.29 -9.11 -15.10
C LYS A 30 11.10 -7.82 -15.15
N ALA A 31 10.48 -6.71 -15.56
CA ALA A 31 11.15 -5.41 -15.60
C ALA A 31 11.56 -4.95 -14.20
N ILE A 32 10.68 -5.06 -13.21
CA ILE A 32 11.01 -4.71 -11.82
C ILE A 32 12.04 -5.68 -11.25
N ALA A 33 11.88 -6.99 -11.49
CA ALA A 33 12.81 -8.01 -11.04
C ALA A 33 14.24 -7.78 -11.56
N SER A 34 14.39 -7.33 -12.81
CA SER A 34 15.69 -7.01 -13.41
C SER A 34 16.45 -5.88 -12.69
N LEU A 35 15.77 -5.09 -11.86
CA LEU A 35 16.35 -4.00 -11.08
C LEU A 35 16.74 -4.40 -9.65
N ARG A 36 16.53 -5.65 -9.24
CA ARG A 36 16.76 -6.16 -7.86
C ARG A 36 18.11 -5.74 -7.30
N ASP A 37 19.17 -6.00 -8.05
CA ASP A 37 20.55 -5.77 -7.62
C ASP A 37 21.09 -4.41 -8.12
N THR A 38 20.21 -3.57 -8.67
CA THR A 38 20.58 -2.25 -9.17
C THR A 38 20.43 -1.21 -8.07
N GLN A 39 21.50 -0.47 -7.81
CA GLN A 39 21.42 0.74 -7.00
C GLN A 39 20.69 1.83 -7.79
N LEU A 40 19.44 2.08 -7.42
CA LEU A 40 18.65 3.16 -8.02
C LEU A 40 19.20 4.53 -7.58
N LYS A 41 18.95 5.55 -8.39
CA LYS A 41 19.35 6.94 -8.09
C LYS A 41 18.50 7.60 -7.00
N GLY A 42 17.36 7.01 -6.66
CA GLY A 42 16.41 7.51 -5.67
C GLY A 42 16.03 6.42 -4.67
N ALA A 43 14.78 6.42 -4.24
CA ALA A 43 14.23 5.48 -3.28
C ALA A 43 14.55 4.02 -3.65
N ARG A 44 14.91 3.21 -2.65
CA ARG A 44 15.23 1.79 -2.79
C ARG A 44 14.01 0.97 -3.15
N LEU A 45 14.20 0.04 -4.08
CA LEU A 45 13.23 -1.00 -4.39
C LEU A 45 13.32 -2.13 -3.36
N LEU A 46 12.27 -2.37 -2.58
CA LEU A 46 12.24 -3.46 -1.59
C LEU A 46 11.66 -4.78 -2.13
N GLY A 47 10.99 -4.73 -3.28
CA GLY A 47 10.25 -5.85 -3.83
C GLY A 47 9.08 -5.40 -4.68
N ILE A 48 8.05 -6.22 -4.76
CA ILE A 48 6.82 -5.97 -5.52
C ILE A 48 5.63 -6.18 -4.58
N TYR A 49 4.69 -5.25 -4.65
CA TYR A 49 3.34 -5.42 -4.14
C TYR A 49 2.41 -5.71 -5.32
N LEU A 50 1.66 -6.82 -5.24
CA LEU A 50 0.67 -7.17 -6.26
C LEU A 50 -0.74 -7.13 -5.69
N GLU A 51 -1.56 -6.22 -6.21
CA GLU A 51 -2.95 -6.06 -5.83
C GLU A 51 -3.87 -6.82 -6.80
N GLY A 52 -4.20 -8.06 -6.42
CA GLY A 52 -4.90 -9.03 -7.26
C GLY A 52 -3.96 -10.04 -7.93
N PRO A 53 -4.39 -10.78 -8.97
CA PRO A 53 -5.70 -10.74 -9.62
C PRO A 53 -6.81 -11.46 -8.85
N PHE A 54 -6.51 -12.02 -7.69
CA PHE A 54 -7.44 -12.79 -6.86
C PHE A 54 -8.35 -11.89 -6.01
N VAL A 55 -9.05 -10.97 -6.65
CA VAL A 55 -9.89 -9.94 -6.01
C VAL A 55 -11.34 -10.02 -6.47
N SER A 56 -12.25 -9.47 -5.67
CA SER A 56 -13.69 -9.64 -5.86
C SER A 56 -14.24 -8.72 -6.95
N PRO A 57 -14.98 -9.26 -7.95
CA PRO A 57 -15.68 -8.42 -8.93
C PRO A 57 -16.78 -7.56 -8.30
N ARG A 58 -17.20 -7.88 -7.06
CA ARG A 58 -18.18 -7.08 -6.31
C ARG A 58 -17.56 -5.82 -5.68
N LYS A 59 -16.23 -5.75 -5.64
CA LYS A 59 -15.47 -4.62 -5.09
C LYS A 59 -14.28 -4.26 -6.02
N PRO A 60 -14.55 -3.87 -7.28
CA PRO A 60 -13.48 -3.63 -8.24
C PRO A 60 -12.69 -2.36 -7.93
N GLY A 61 -13.26 -1.41 -7.20
CA GLY A 61 -12.68 -0.08 -7.08
C GLY A 61 -12.49 0.53 -8.46
N ALA A 62 -11.27 1.02 -8.74
CA ALA A 62 -10.90 1.51 -10.06
C ALA A 62 -10.31 0.45 -11.02
N MET A 63 -10.13 -0.80 -10.55
CA MET A 63 -9.52 -1.84 -11.36
C MET A 63 -10.46 -2.36 -12.44
N ASN A 64 -9.88 -2.92 -13.51
CA ASN A 64 -10.66 -3.55 -14.56
C ASN A 64 -11.01 -5.00 -14.22
N GLU A 65 -12.28 -5.22 -13.85
CA GLU A 65 -12.81 -6.53 -13.44
C GLU A 65 -12.57 -7.65 -14.45
N LYS A 66 -12.39 -7.33 -15.74
CA LYS A 66 -12.12 -8.34 -16.79
C LYS A 66 -10.82 -9.12 -16.55
N TYR A 67 -9.89 -8.56 -15.77
CA TYR A 67 -8.62 -9.21 -15.43
C TYR A 67 -8.67 -9.96 -14.10
N PHE A 68 -9.78 -9.88 -13.35
CA PHE A 68 -9.90 -10.61 -12.09
C PHE A 68 -9.98 -12.10 -12.36
N LYS A 69 -9.39 -12.87 -11.45
CA LYS A 69 -9.34 -14.33 -11.53
C LYS A 69 -9.73 -14.90 -10.18
N ASN A 70 -10.34 -16.09 -10.21
CA ASN A 70 -10.43 -16.87 -8.98
C ASN A 70 -9.02 -17.32 -8.55
N PRO A 71 -8.80 -17.50 -7.23
CA PRO A 71 -7.61 -18.12 -6.68
C PRO A 71 -7.17 -19.36 -7.48
N SER A 72 -5.95 -19.32 -8.02
CA SER A 72 -5.32 -20.45 -8.74
C SER A 72 -3.86 -20.55 -8.32
N ARG A 73 -3.45 -21.78 -8.00
CA ARG A 73 -2.07 -22.07 -7.66
C ARG A 73 -1.15 -21.90 -8.86
N GLU A 74 -1.59 -22.35 -10.02
CA GLU A 74 -0.86 -22.31 -11.28
C GLU A 74 -0.56 -20.86 -11.66
N LEU A 75 -1.58 -19.99 -11.64
CA LEU A 75 -1.41 -18.57 -11.93
C LEU A 75 -0.53 -17.87 -10.88
N PHE A 76 -0.65 -18.21 -9.60
CA PHE A 76 0.26 -17.68 -8.58
C PHE A 76 1.71 -18.13 -8.83
N ASP A 77 1.95 -19.39 -9.19
CA ASP A 77 3.30 -19.88 -9.49
C ASP A 77 3.90 -19.15 -10.71
N GLU A 78 3.10 -18.85 -11.75
CA GLU A 78 3.53 -18.02 -12.89
C GLU A 78 3.94 -16.61 -12.45
N ILE A 79 3.12 -15.94 -11.65
CA ILE A 79 3.39 -14.61 -11.08
C ILE A 79 4.65 -14.64 -10.21
N TYR A 80 4.72 -15.59 -9.28
CA TYR A 80 5.82 -15.72 -8.34
C TYR A 80 7.15 -15.94 -9.08
N ASN A 81 7.17 -16.85 -10.05
CA ASN A 81 8.35 -17.12 -10.86
C ASN A 81 8.73 -15.92 -11.72
N GLY A 82 7.74 -15.21 -12.29
CA GLY A 82 7.96 -13.98 -13.06
C GLY A 82 8.53 -12.82 -12.23
N SER A 83 8.32 -12.84 -10.91
CA SER A 83 8.86 -11.85 -9.98
C SER A 83 10.29 -12.12 -9.53
N ASP A 84 10.88 -13.28 -9.84
CA ASP A 84 12.23 -13.68 -9.41
C ASP A 84 12.49 -13.52 -7.90
N GLY A 85 11.49 -13.85 -7.08
CA GLY A 85 11.55 -13.72 -5.62
C GLY A 85 11.44 -12.28 -5.10
N MET A 86 11.06 -11.32 -5.95
CA MET A 86 10.78 -9.94 -5.54
C MET A 86 9.36 -9.73 -5.03
N LEU A 87 8.42 -10.65 -5.26
CA LEU A 87 7.07 -10.53 -4.71
C LEU A 87 7.09 -10.60 -3.18
N LYS A 88 6.67 -9.52 -2.51
CA LYS A 88 6.68 -9.40 -1.03
C LYS A 88 5.31 -9.43 -0.41
N LEU A 89 4.34 -8.82 -1.09
CA LEU A 89 2.97 -8.64 -0.60
C LEU A 89 2.00 -8.89 -1.75
N MET A 90 0.91 -9.59 -1.46
CA MET A 90 -0.16 -9.83 -2.42
C MET A 90 -1.54 -9.64 -1.77
N THR A 91 -2.43 -8.91 -2.45
CA THR A 91 -3.83 -8.72 -2.00
C THR A 91 -4.73 -9.80 -2.56
N VAL A 92 -5.52 -10.42 -1.67
CA VAL A 92 -6.45 -11.50 -2.00
C VAL A 92 -7.81 -11.24 -1.35
N ALA A 93 -8.89 -11.44 -2.10
CA ALA A 93 -10.26 -11.44 -1.59
C ALA A 93 -10.61 -12.81 -0.98
N PRO A 94 -10.84 -12.90 0.34
CA PRO A 94 -10.95 -14.18 1.04
C PRO A 94 -12.25 -14.94 0.78
N GLU A 95 -13.30 -14.29 0.27
CA GLU A 95 -14.58 -14.93 -0.04
C GLU A 95 -14.56 -15.72 -1.36
N LEU A 96 -13.50 -15.60 -2.17
CA LEU A 96 -13.43 -16.27 -3.46
C LEU A 96 -13.18 -17.79 -3.30
N PRO A 97 -13.75 -18.63 -4.19
CA PRO A 97 -13.51 -20.07 -4.17
C PRO A 97 -12.01 -20.39 -4.26
N GLY A 98 -11.49 -21.16 -3.31
CA GLY A 98 -10.08 -21.53 -3.25
C GLY A 98 -9.15 -20.51 -2.58
N ALA A 99 -9.66 -19.39 -2.07
CA ALA A 99 -8.83 -18.34 -1.46
C ALA A 99 -8.06 -18.88 -0.23
N ILE A 100 -8.73 -19.52 0.73
CA ILE A 100 -8.10 -20.02 1.96
C ILE A 100 -6.90 -20.95 1.71
N PRO A 101 -6.99 -22.03 0.90
CA PRO A 101 -5.83 -22.86 0.62
C PRO A 101 -4.74 -22.10 -0.16
N LEU A 102 -5.11 -21.17 -1.06
CA LEU A 102 -4.14 -20.36 -1.76
C LEU A 102 -3.39 -19.39 -0.83
N ILE A 103 -4.08 -18.76 0.12
CA ILE A 103 -3.46 -17.88 1.13
C ILE A 103 -2.35 -18.63 1.88
N LYS A 104 -2.64 -19.85 2.36
CA LYS A 104 -1.63 -20.70 3.02
C LYS A 104 -0.46 -21.01 2.10
N TYR A 105 -0.72 -21.27 0.82
CA TYR A 105 0.32 -21.54 -0.16
C TYR A 105 1.21 -20.32 -0.43
N ILE A 106 0.62 -19.14 -0.63
CA ILE A 106 1.34 -17.86 -0.82
C ILE A 106 2.28 -17.61 0.37
N LEU A 107 1.76 -17.75 1.59
CA LEU A 107 2.53 -17.59 2.83
C LEU A 107 3.69 -18.60 2.92
N SER A 108 3.47 -19.86 2.53
CA SER A 108 4.53 -20.88 2.52
C SER A 108 5.68 -20.58 1.57
N ARG A 109 5.47 -19.68 0.61
CA ARG A 109 6.49 -19.21 -0.35
C ARG A 109 7.19 -17.91 0.09
N GLY A 110 6.93 -17.46 1.32
CA GLY A 110 7.53 -16.27 1.92
C GLY A 110 6.90 -14.96 1.47
N VAL A 111 5.74 -15.00 0.79
CA VAL A 111 5.00 -13.81 0.37
C VAL A 111 3.91 -13.53 1.39
N ARG A 112 3.79 -12.28 1.83
CA ARG A 112 2.74 -11.88 2.77
C ARG A 112 1.41 -11.68 2.03
N VAL A 113 0.33 -11.96 2.73
CA VAL A 113 -1.02 -11.80 2.21
C VAL A 113 -1.71 -10.65 2.92
N ALA A 114 -2.18 -9.70 2.12
CA ALA A 114 -3.15 -8.69 2.54
C ALA A 114 -4.55 -9.08 2.07
N LEU A 115 -5.56 -8.68 2.83
CA LEU A 115 -6.96 -8.83 2.45
C LEU A 115 -7.50 -7.48 1.97
N GLY A 116 -8.11 -7.45 0.79
CA GLY A 116 -8.57 -6.22 0.16
C GLY A 116 -9.41 -6.51 -1.09
N HIS A 117 -10.07 -5.49 -1.63
CA HIS A 117 -10.97 -5.62 -2.79
C HIS A 117 -11.95 -6.79 -2.63
N THR A 118 -12.68 -6.79 -1.52
CA THR A 118 -13.42 -7.97 -1.03
C THR A 118 -14.80 -7.60 -0.52
N ASP A 119 -15.80 -8.40 -0.90
CA ASP A 119 -17.14 -8.35 -0.31
C ASP A 119 -17.31 -9.35 0.84
N ALA A 120 -16.21 -9.77 1.47
CA ALA A 120 -16.24 -10.70 2.59
C ALA A 120 -17.03 -10.13 3.79
N GLY A 121 -17.95 -10.95 4.29
CA GLY A 121 -18.50 -10.80 5.63
C GLY A 121 -17.46 -11.14 6.70
N TYR A 122 -17.81 -10.87 7.95
CA TYR A 122 -16.92 -11.06 9.10
C TYR A 122 -16.31 -12.48 9.17
N GLU A 123 -17.12 -13.53 9.05
CA GLU A 123 -16.66 -14.92 9.18
C GLU A 123 -15.63 -15.33 8.10
N ALA A 124 -15.84 -14.91 6.85
CA ALA A 124 -14.90 -15.20 5.76
C ALA A 124 -13.56 -14.49 5.99
N ALA A 125 -13.59 -13.24 6.48
CA ALA A 125 -12.38 -12.51 6.85
C ALA A 125 -11.64 -13.20 8.02
N ARG A 126 -12.36 -13.60 9.09
CA ARG A 126 -11.78 -14.34 10.22
C ARG A 126 -11.17 -15.68 9.79
N ALA A 127 -11.79 -16.39 8.87
CA ALA A 127 -11.25 -17.64 8.33
C ALA A 127 -9.92 -17.41 7.59
N ALA A 128 -9.79 -16.34 6.83
CA ALA A 128 -8.55 -15.97 6.15
C ALA A 128 -7.46 -15.50 7.12
N ILE A 129 -7.83 -14.75 8.15
CA ILE A 129 -6.92 -14.37 9.25
C ILE A 129 -6.42 -15.65 9.96
N GLY A 130 -7.32 -16.57 10.28
CA GLY A 130 -6.98 -17.88 10.86
C GLY A 130 -6.15 -18.78 9.92
N ALA A 131 -6.14 -18.50 8.62
CA ALA A 131 -5.26 -19.15 7.65
C ALA A 131 -3.87 -18.50 7.56
N GLY A 132 -3.64 -17.38 8.25
CA GLY A 132 -2.36 -16.68 8.37
C GLY A 132 -2.30 -15.33 7.67
N ALA A 133 -3.37 -14.85 7.02
CA ALA A 133 -3.40 -13.48 6.52
C ALA A 133 -3.35 -12.49 7.69
N SER A 134 -2.46 -11.51 7.63
CA SER A 134 -2.15 -10.64 8.79
C SER A 134 -2.15 -9.16 8.45
N HIS A 135 -2.65 -8.80 7.27
CA HIS A 135 -2.65 -7.44 6.74
C HIS A 135 -3.94 -7.15 5.98
N VAL A 136 -4.37 -5.89 5.97
CA VAL A 136 -5.57 -5.43 5.27
C VAL A 136 -5.22 -4.19 4.46
N THR A 137 -5.43 -4.30 3.15
CA THR A 137 -5.14 -3.25 2.17
C THR A 137 -6.11 -2.09 2.32
N HIS A 138 -5.63 -0.85 2.26
CA HIS A 138 -6.39 0.42 2.31
C HIS A 138 -7.76 0.35 3.00
N LEU A 139 -7.78 0.03 4.30
CA LEU A 139 -8.97 -0.21 5.12
C LEU A 139 -10.13 0.75 4.77
N PHE A 140 -11.35 0.19 4.72
CA PHE A 140 -12.61 0.82 4.28
C PHE A 140 -12.81 0.92 2.76
N ASN A 141 -11.74 1.01 1.96
CA ASN A 141 -11.84 1.19 0.52
C ASN A 141 -12.02 -0.15 -0.20
N ALA A 142 -12.91 -0.19 -1.21
CA ALA A 142 -13.24 -1.42 -1.94
C ALA A 142 -13.55 -2.63 -1.03
N MET A 143 -14.28 -2.41 0.07
CA MET A 143 -14.68 -3.46 1.02
C MET A 143 -16.19 -3.53 1.20
N ARG A 144 -16.70 -4.68 1.67
CA ARG A 144 -18.06 -4.73 2.25
C ARG A 144 -18.14 -3.73 3.40
N THR A 145 -19.15 -2.87 3.36
CA THR A 145 -19.38 -1.84 4.39
C THR A 145 -19.63 -2.48 5.75
N PHE A 146 -19.04 -1.90 6.80
CA PHE A 146 -19.32 -2.29 8.17
C PHE A 146 -20.81 -2.12 8.51
N HIS A 147 -21.42 -3.16 9.06
CA HIS A 147 -22.79 -3.11 9.59
C HIS A 147 -22.83 -3.78 10.97
N HIS A 148 -23.61 -3.27 11.92
CA HIS A 148 -23.60 -3.79 13.31
C HIS A 148 -23.97 -5.28 13.45
N ARG A 149 -24.67 -5.87 12.47
CA ARG A 149 -24.98 -7.34 12.40
C ARG A 149 -24.03 -8.17 11.54
N ASP A 150 -23.30 -7.54 10.63
CA ASP A 150 -22.22 -8.15 9.86
C ASP A 150 -21.11 -7.09 9.78
N PRO A 151 -20.17 -7.11 10.74
CA PRO A 151 -19.11 -6.12 10.81
C PRO A 151 -18.16 -6.13 9.60
N SER A 152 -18.33 -7.11 8.69
CA SER A 152 -17.51 -7.34 7.51
C SER A 152 -16.03 -7.54 7.84
N ILE A 153 -15.18 -7.50 6.81
CA ILE A 153 -13.74 -7.44 6.99
C ILE A 153 -13.28 -6.24 7.81
N VAL A 154 -14.01 -5.12 7.78
CA VAL A 154 -13.65 -3.91 8.54
C VAL A 154 -13.67 -4.20 10.03
N GLY A 155 -14.73 -4.82 10.53
CA GLY A 155 -14.84 -5.22 11.92
C GLY A 155 -13.81 -6.29 12.30
N ALA A 156 -13.60 -7.30 11.45
CA ALA A 156 -12.58 -8.33 11.69
C ALA A 156 -11.17 -7.72 11.83
N ALA A 157 -10.82 -6.77 10.98
CA ALA A 157 -9.52 -6.09 11.00
C ALA A 157 -9.33 -5.16 12.20
N LEU A 158 -10.39 -4.45 12.60
CA LEU A 158 -10.37 -3.53 13.74
C LEU A 158 -10.35 -4.27 15.09
N GLU A 159 -11.03 -5.41 15.18
CA GLU A 159 -11.11 -6.22 16.41
C GLU A 159 -9.83 -7.00 16.69
N ASP A 160 -9.18 -7.56 15.67
CA ASP A 160 -8.01 -8.43 15.86
C ASP A 160 -6.73 -7.61 16.07
N PRO A 161 -6.08 -7.64 17.25
CA PRO A 161 -4.90 -6.83 17.52
C PRO A 161 -3.67 -7.26 16.72
N GLU A 162 -3.65 -8.46 16.13
CA GLU A 162 -2.49 -8.96 15.39
C GLU A 162 -2.52 -8.60 13.90
N VAL A 163 -3.69 -8.26 13.37
CA VAL A 163 -3.87 -7.83 11.98
C VAL A 163 -3.47 -6.37 11.82
N SER A 164 -2.64 -6.08 10.84
CA SER A 164 -2.27 -4.71 10.48
C SER A 164 -3.17 -4.14 9.39
N VAL A 165 -3.37 -2.82 9.39
CA VAL A 165 -4.28 -2.13 8.45
C VAL A 165 -3.57 -0.96 7.78
N GLU A 166 -3.77 -0.81 6.48
CA GLU A 166 -3.30 0.35 5.73
C GLU A 166 -4.34 1.46 5.69
N LEU A 167 -3.90 2.71 5.79
CA LEU A 167 -4.73 3.91 5.70
C LEU A 167 -4.16 4.86 4.64
N ILE A 168 -5.04 5.33 3.75
CA ILE A 168 -4.74 6.43 2.82
C ILE A 168 -5.15 7.73 3.52
N ALA A 169 -4.16 8.49 3.99
CA ALA A 169 -4.39 9.68 4.82
C ALA A 169 -4.45 10.98 3.98
N ASP A 170 -5.19 10.98 2.87
CA ASP A 170 -5.37 12.15 2.00
C ASP A 170 -6.57 13.03 2.36
N LEU A 171 -7.38 12.60 3.34
CA LEU A 171 -8.64 13.22 3.75
C LEU A 171 -9.75 13.18 2.67
N VAL A 172 -9.54 12.40 1.61
CA VAL A 172 -10.48 12.15 0.52
C VAL A 172 -11.01 10.71 0.63
N HIS A 173 -10.13 9.72 0.67
CA HIS A 173 -10.49 8.32 0.86
C HIS A 173 -11.10 8.11 2.25
N LEU A 174 -10.49 8.74 3.25
CA LEU A 174 -10.88 8.60 4.65
C LEU A 174 -11.10 9.95 5.30
N SER A 175 -12.23 10.12 6.00
CA SER A 175 -12.42 11.27 6.88
C SER A 175 -11.42 11.23 8.06
N SER A 176 -11.08 12.40 8.60
CA SER A 176 -10.22 12.49 9.79
C SER A 176 -10.76 11.68 10.98
N THR A 177 -12.09 11.58 11.11
CA THR A 177 -12.74 10.78 12.14
C THR A 177 -12.52 9.28 11.95
N ALA A 178 -12.59 8.76 10.72
CA ALA A 178 -12.33 7.35 10.44
C ALA A 178 -10.87 6.98 10.76
N ILE A 179 -9.92 7.87 10.43
CA ILE A 179 -8.50 7.69 10.75
C ILE A 179 -8.30 7.68 12.29
N ARG A 180 -8.85 8.66 13.01
CA ARG A 180 -8.76 8.71 14.49
C ARG A 180 -9.36 7.47 15.14
N LEU A 181 -10.57 7.06 14.72
CA LEU A 181 -11.23 5.86 15.25
C LEU A 181 -10.36 4.62 15.05
N THR A 182 -9.80 4.44 13.86
CA THR A 182 -8.88 3.33 13.59
C THR A 182 -7.67 3.38 14.51
N CYS A 183 -7.05 4.56 14.68
CA CYS A 183 -5.88 4.74 15.54
C CYS A 183 -6.17 4.60 17.05
N MET A 184 -7.44 4.67 17.47
CA MET A 184 -7.88 4.39 18.85
C MET A 184 -8.15 2.90 19.07
N LEU A 185 -8.65 2.19 18.05
CA LEU A 185 -8.99 0.77 18.14
C LEU A 185 -7.77 -0.14 17.91
N LYS A 186 -6.85 0.27 17.03
CA LYS A 186 -5.68 -0.53 16.64
C LYS A 186 -4.48 -0.24 17.53
N PRO A 187 -3.68 -1.28 17.87
CA PRO A 187 -2.32 -1.07 18.35
C PRO A 187 -1.53 -0.20 17.37
N LYS A 188 -0.71 0.72 17.89
CA LYS A 188 0.01 1.70 17.07
C LYS A 188 0.97 1.05 16.09
N ASP A 189 1.52 -0.11 16.42
CA ASP A 189 2.41 -0.92 15.58
C ASP A 189 1.68 -1.70 14.47
N LYS A 190 0.34 -1.62 14.42
CA LYS A 190 -0.52 -2.31 13.44
C LYS A 190 -1.24 -1.35 12.50
N VAL A 191 -0.93 -0.05 12.56
CA VAL A 191 -1.43 0.95 11.61
C VAL A 191 -0.31 1.29 10.65
N VAL A 192 -0.59 1.23 9.35
CA VAL A 192 0.34 1.63 8.29
C VAL A 192 -0.29 2.76 7.50
N CYS A 193 0.46 3.82 7.22
CA CYS A 193 0.03 4.83 6.28
C CYS A 193 0.67 4.57 4.93
N ILE A 194 -0.17 4.44 3.90
CA ILE A 194 0.25 4.28 2.51
C ILE A 194 -0.22 5.50 1.71
N THR A 195 0.36 5.67 0.53
CA THR A 195 -0.15 6.67 -0.42
C THR A 195 -1.24 6.11 -1.32
N ASP A 196 -1.11 4.86 -1.77
CA ASP A 196 -1.89 4.32 -2.90
C ASP A 196 -1.84 5.26 -4.13
N ALA A 197 -0.70 5.93 -4.31
CA ALA A 197 -0.56 6.96 -5.33
C ALA A 197 -0.36 6.33 -6.72
N LEU A 198 -1.08 6.86 -7.71
CA LEU A 198 -0.99 6.39 -9.10
C LEU A 198 0.39 6.64 -9.72
N ALA A 199 1.08 7.67 -9.26
CA ALA A 199 2.47 7.97 -9.58
C ALA A 199 3.10 8.75 -8.41
N ALA A 200 4.42 8.91 -8.47
CA ALA A 200 5.12 9.73 -7.46
C ALA A 200 4.66 11.20 -7.49
N GLU A 201 4.33 11.72 -8.67
CA GLU A 201 3.81 13.07 -8.91
C GLU A 201 2.86 13.01 -10.11
N LEU A 202 1.67 13.61 -10.00
CA LEU A 202 0.71 13.75 -11.11
C LEU A 202 0.14 15.18 -11.11
N SER A 203 0.07 15.81 -12.29
CA SER A 203 -0.58 17.11 -12.43
C SER A 203 -2.09 16.98 -12.57
N GLU A 204 -2.83 18.06 -12.38
CA GLU A 204 -4.24 18.10 -12.78
C GLU A 204 -4.41 17.78 -14.28
N GLY A 205 -5.54 17.15 -14.63
CA GLY A 205 -5.86 16.78 -16.00
C GLY A 205 -6.20 15.30 -16.16
N ILE A 206 -6.32 14.88 -17.43
CA ILE A 206 -6.61 13.50 -17.81
C ILE A 206 -5.29 12.78 -18.07
N HIS A 207 -5.12 11.61 -17.45
CA HIS A 207 -3.93 10.77 -17.58
C HIS A 207 -4.33 9.35 -17.97
N GLN A 208 -3.53 8.73 -18.83
CA GLN A 208 -3.65 7.30 -19.10
C GLN A 208 -2.83 6.52 -18.07
N ILE A 209 -3.50 5.82 -17.16
CA ILE A 209 -2.87 4.96 -16.15
C ILE A 209 -3.27 3.51 -16.42
N ALA A 210 -2.28 2.69 -16.74
CA ALA A 210 -2.49 1.34 -17.25
C ALA A 210 -3.52 1.32 -18.39
N ASP A 211 -4.66 0.64 -18.23
CA ASP A 211 -5.71 0.52 -19.23
C ASP A 211 -6.90 1.47 -19.00
N ARG A 212 -6.76 2.50 -18.16
CA ARG A 212 -7.82 3.46 -17.82
C ARG A 212 -7.38 4.91 -18.02
N GLU A 213 -8.35 5.74 -18.44
CA GLU A 213 -8.25 7.19 -18.33
C GLU A 213 -8.67 7.61 -16.92
N ILE A 214 -7.83 8.40 -16.26
CA ILE A 214 -8.03 8.92 -14.92
C ILE A 214 -8.08 10.45 -14.98
N LEU A 215 -9.07 11.04 -14.33
CA LEU A 215 -9.18 12.48 -14.13
C LEU A 215 -8.60 12.86 -12.76
N VAL A 216 -7.51 13.62 -12.76
CA VAL A 216 -7.00 14.29 -11.55
C VAL A 216 -7.58 15.69 -11.46
N LYS A 217 -8.22 15.96 -10.32
CA LYS A 217 -8.85 17.25 -10.01
C LYS A 217 -8.64 17.59 -8.53
N GLY A 218 -7.89 18.66 -8.26
CA GLY A 218 -7.45 19.00 -6.92
C GLY A 218 -6.62 17.86 -6.30
N ASP A 219 -7.02 17.45 -5.10
CA ASP A 219 -6.31 16.44 -4.31
C ASP A 219 -6.78 15.00 -4.54
N ALA A 220 -7.55 14.76 -5.60
CA ALA A 220 -8.19 13.47 -5.85
C ALA A 220 -8.08 13.03 -7.31
N ALA A 221 -8.02 11.72 -7.50
CA ALA A 221 -8.05 11.05 -8.78
C ALA A 221 -9.34 10.24 -8.91
N TYR A 222 -10.00 10.36 -10.05
CA TYR A 222 -11.27 9.70 -10.33
C TYR A 222 -11.20 8.92 -11.64
N LEU A 223 -11.99 7.86 -11.76
CA LEU A 223 -12.37 7.36 -13.08
C LEU A 223 -13.12 8.45 -13.86
N MET A 224 -13.23 8.27 -15.17
CA MET A 224 -13.97 9.20 -16.05
C MET A 224 -15.46 9.33 -15.72
N ASP A 225 -16.01 8.49 -14.82
CA ASP A 225 -17.35 8.67 -14.26
C ASP A 225 -17.46 9.87 -13.28
N GLY A 226 -16.32 10.43 -12.88
CA GLY A 226 -16.20 11.57 -11.96
C GLY A 226 -16.63 11.29 -10.52
N LYS A 227 -16.81 10.02 -10.14
CA LYS A 227 -17.36 9.61 -8.83
C LYS A 227 -16.50 8.54 -8.16
N THR A 228 -16.00 7.58 -8.93
CA THR A 228 -15.22 6.47 -8.39
C THR A 228 -13.77 6.92 -8.22
N LEU A 229 -13.27 6.91 -6.98
CA LEU A 229 -11.87 7.20 -6.70
C LEU A 229 -10.98 6.13 -7.35
N ALA A 230 -9.85 6.57 -7.88
CA ALA A 230 -8.89 5.71 -8.56
C ALA A 230 -7.48 5.99 -8.04
N GLY A 231 -7.07 5.21 -7.02
CA GLY A 231 -5.87 5.51 -6.24
C GLY A 231 -5.89 6.94 -5.71
N SER A 232 -4.72 7.48 -5.38
CA SER A 232 -4.58 8.85 -4.90
C SER A 232 -3.52 9.64 -5.71
N VAL A 233 -3.45 10.93 -5.41
CA VAL A 233 -2.31 11.81 -5.74
C VAL A 233 -1.52 12.20 -4.49
N LEU A 234 -1.65 11.42 -3.42
CA LEU A 234 -1.06 11.68 -2.11
C LEU A 234 0.44 11.43 -2.12
N THR A 235 1.21 12.38 -1.59
CA THR A 235 2.63 12.19 -1.29
C THR A 235 2.81 11.86 0.19
N LEU A 236 3.87 11.12 0.56
CA LEU A 236 4.02 10.64 1.94
C LEU A 236 4.25 11.79 2.94
N ASP A 237 4.96 12.85 2.55
CA ASP A 237 5.12 14.07 3.35
C ASP A 237 3.78 14.82 3.56
N LYS A 238 2.90 14.83 2.56
CA LYS A 238 1.55 15.38 2.69
C LYS A 238 0.69 14.52 3.61
N ALA A 239 0.76 13.20 3.48
CA ALA A 239 0.09 12.27 4.39
C ALA A 239 0.55 12.48 5.86
N LEU A 240 1.85 12.73 6.08
CA LEU A 240 2.39 13.02 7.41
C LEU A 240 1.79 14.30 7.97
N ARG A 241 1.75 15.36 7.16
CA ARG A 241 1.13 16.64 7.53
C ARG A 241 -0.35 16.49 7.83
N ASN A 242 -1.09 15.75 7.01
CA ASN A 242 -2.51 15.47 7.25
C ASN A 242 -2.73 14.74 8.58
N LEU A 243 -1.95 13.67 8.84
CA LEU A 243 -2.04 12.92 10.10
C LEU A 243 -1.78 13.80 11.32
N VAL A 244 -0.74 14.64 11.28
CA VAL A 244 -0.34 15.45 12.43
C VAL A 244 -1.22 16.68 12.61
N PHE A 245 -1.42 17.47 11.56
CA PHE A 245 -2.07 18.79 11.65
C PHE A 245 -3.59 18.72 11.51
N ASP A 246 -4.14 17.87 10.64
CA ASP A 246 -5.59 17.82 10.37
C ASP A 246 -6.31 16.72 11.15
N VAL A 247 -5.64 15.58 11.37
CA VAL A 247 -6.21 14.45 12.11
C VAL A 247 -5.93 14.55 13.61
N GLY A 248 -4.76 15.08 14.00
CA GLY A 248 -4.32 15.24 15.38
C GLY A 248 -3.59 14.02 15.95
N ILE A 249 -2.95 13.22 15.09
CA ILE A 249 -2.10 12.08 15.51
C ILE A 249 -0.76 12.63 16.01
N PRO A 250 -0.24 12.15 17.16
CA PRO A 250 1.10 12.52 17.61
C PRO A 250 2.16 12.26 16.54
N LEU A 251 3.13 13.16 16.39
CA LEU A 251 4.17 13.05 15.36
C LEU A 251 4.91 11.71 15.41
N GLU A 252 5.22 11.19 16.60
CA GLU A 252 5.90 9.89 16.74
C GLU A 252 5.06 8.74 16.18
N ASP A 253 3.75 8.73 16.44
CA ASP A 253 2.83 7.70 15.94
C ASP A 253 2.73 7.80 14.41
N ALA A 254 2.56 9.01 13.87
CA ALA A 254 2.48 9.22 12.43
C ALA A 254 3.76 8.77 11.71
N LEU A 255 4.94 9.06 12.28
CA LEU A 255 6.22 8.56 11.75
C LEU A 255 6.29 7.02 11.82
N ARG A 256 5.87 6.41 12.94
CA ARG A 256 5.85 4.94 13.05
C ARG A 256 5.00 4.27 11.97
N PHE A 257 3.83 4.84 11.66
CA PHE A 257 2.92 4.32 10.64
C PHE A 257 3.54 4.30 9.24
N MET A 258 4.55 5.13 9.00
CA MET A 258 5.19 5.31 7.69
C MET A 258 6.59 4.70 7.60
N THR A 259 7.23 4.39 8.73
CA THR A 259 8.61 3.91 8.77
C THR A 259 8.72 2.50 9.36
N ILE A 260 8.70 2.36 10.68
CA ILE A 260 9.00 1.09 11.34
C ILE A 260 7.89 0.05 11.19
N ASN A 261 6.63 0.47 11.14
CA ASN A 261 5.52 -0.45 10.96
C ASN A 261 5.56 -1.17 9.60
N PRO A 262 5.63 -0.46 8.44
CA PRO A 262 5.79 -1.13 7.16
C PRO A 262 7.10 -1.94 7.08
N ALA A 263 8.20 -1.48 7.67
CA ALA A 263 9.46 -2.25 7.72
C ALA A 263 9.28 -3.60 8.45
N ASN A 264 8.66 -3.60 9.63
CA ASN A 264 8.36 -4.82 10.39
C ASN A 264 7.39 -5.75 9.65
N ILE A 265 6.39 -5.16 8.98
CA ILE A 265 5.43 -5.88 8.13
C ILE A 265 6.10 -6.43 6.88
N LEU A 266 7.25 -5.95 6.43
CA LEU A 266 8.00 -6.60 5.35
C LEU A 266 9.10 -7.53 5.86
N GLY A 267 9.44 -7.45 7.16
CA GLY A 267 10.54 -8.19 7.77
C GLY A 267 11.90 -7.52 7.61
N GLU A 268 11.91 -6.24 7.24
CA GLU A 268 13.11 -5.41 7.08
C GLU A 268 13.55 -4.90 8.46
N ARG A 269 14.60 -5.50 9.03
CA ARG A 269 15.01 -5.27 10.43
C ARG A 269 15.96 -4.08 10.63
N ASP A 270 16.58 -3.63 9.54
CA ASP A 270 17.56 -2.55 9.49
C ASP A 270 16.96 -1.25 8.91
N LEU A 271 15.64 -1.19 8.70
CA LEU A 271 14.91 -0.02 8.21
C LEU A 271 13.92 0.50 9.25
N GLY A 272 13.51 1.77 9.08
CA GLY A 272 12.38 2.38 9.79
C GLY A 272 12.71 2.97 11.17
N GLU A 273 13.93 2.78 11.68
CA GLU A 273 14.40 3.29 12.97
C GLU A 273 15.79 3.94 12.87
N ILE A 274 16.00 5.01 13.64
CA ILE A 274 17.32 5.63 13.81
C ILE A 274 18.01 4.97 15.00
N LYS A 275 18.83 3.95 14.72
CA LYS A 275 19.63 3.23 15.73
C LYS A 275 20.95 2.75 15.16
N VAL A 276 21.93 2.50 16.03
CA VAL A 276 23.22 1.91 15.63
C VAL A 276 22.98 0.55 14.97
N GLY A 277 23.56 0.35 13.78
CA GLY A 277 23.42 -0.87 12.98
C GLY A 277 22.24 -0.89 12.00
N ALA A 278 21.33 0.10 12.05
CA ALA A 278 20.33 0.29 11.00
C ALA A 278 20.94 0.98 9.77
N ARG A 279 20.27 0.88 8.63
CA ARG A 279 20.66 1.60 7.41
C ARG A 279 20.52 3.10 7.61
N ALA A 280 21.44 3.85 7.01
CA ALA A 280 21.42 5.30 7.01
C ALA A 280 20.47 5.86 5.93
N ASP A 281 19.24 5.34 5.91
CA ASP A 281 18.14 5.80 5.07
C ASP A 281 17.33 6.82 5.89
N LEU A 282 17.58 8.12 5.66
CA LEU A 282 17.13 9.20 6.53
C LEU A 282 16.41 10.29 5.75
N THR A 283 15.37 10.87 6.33
CA THR A 283 14.68 12.05 5.81
C THR A 283 14.76 13.17 6.82
N VAL A 284 15.20 14.35 6.38
CA VAL A 284 15.25 15.58 7.17
C VAL A 284 14.03 16.42 6.85
N LEU A 285 13.27 16.79 7.87
CA LEU A 285 12.07 17.61 7.77
C LEU A 285 12.31 18.99 8.40
N ASP A 286 11.64 20.02 7.89
CA ASP A 286 11.53 21.30 8.59
C ASP A 286 10.41 21.30 9.65
N LYS A 287 10.22 22.43 10.34
CA LYS A 287 9.19 22.58 11.39
C LYS A 287 7.76 22.44 10.86
N SER A 288 7.56 22.59 9.56
CA SER A 288 6.27 22.40 8.88
C SER A 288 6.12 20.98 8.33
N LEU A 289 7.02 20.06 8.73
CA LEU A 289 7.09 18.67 8.28
C LEU A 289 7.25 18.51 6.76
N ARG A 290 7.86 19.50 6.11
CA ARG A 290 8.21 19.39 4.68
C ARG A 290 9.63 18.85 4.55
N VAL A 291 9.86 18.06 3.51
CA VAL A 291 11.17 17.46 3.22
C VAL A 291 12.18 18.55 2.86
N VAL A 292 13.34 18.48 3.51
CA VAL A 292 14.51 19.35 3.28
C VAL A 292 15.63 18.55 2.63
N ALA A 293 15.85 17.31 3.07
CA ALA A 293 16.84 16.42 2.49
C ALA A 293 16.46 14.95 2.68
N ALA A 294 16.95 14.07 1.81
CA ALA A 294 16.83 12.63 1.96
C ALA A 294 18.16 11.95 1.66
N PHE A 295 18.47 10.91 2.44
CA PHE A 295 19.68 10.13 2.40
C PHE A 295 19.33 8.65 2.19
N ILE A 296 20.14 7.95 1.40
CA ILE A 296 20.06 6.50 1.19
C ILE A 296 21.46 5.91 1.35
N ASP A 297 21.60 4.90 2.21
CA ASP A 297 22.90 4.36 2.65
C ASP A 297 23.89 5.46 3.08
N GLY A 298 23.38 6.54 3.69
CA GLY A 298 24.18 7.68 4.17
C GLY A 298 24.60 8.66 3.08
N VAL A 299 24.24 8.43 1.82
CA VAL A 299 24.51 9.34 0.69
C VAL A 299 23.37 10.33 0.54
N LEU A 300 23.67 11.63 0.41
CA LEU A 300 22.68 12.66 0.11
C LEU A 300 22.12 12.46 -1.30
N ILE A 301 20.84 12.14 -1.41
CA ILE A 301 20.15 11.89 -2.68
C ILE A 301 19.27 13.07 -3.09
N TYR A 302 18.65 13.73 -2.13
CA TYR A 302 17.79 14.89 -2.36
C TYR A 302 18.12 16.00 -1.38
N ARG A 303 18.11 17.24 -1.86
CA ARG A 303 18.14 18.46 -1.06
C ARG A 303 17.19 19.47 -1.70
N ARG A 304 16.26 20.01 -0.92
CA ARG A 304 15.41 21.11 -1.34
C ARG A 304 16.27 22.34 -1.54
N GLU A 305 16.17 22.98 -2.70
CA GLU A 305 16.81 24.28 -2.92
C GLU A 305 16.20 25.28 -1.94
N HIS A 306 17.03 26.16 -1.35
CA HIS A 306 16.49 27.22 -0.51
C HIS A 306 15.74 28.19 -1.40
N ASP A 307 14.47 28.47 -1.09
CA ASP A 307 13.78 29.63 -1.64
C ASP A 307 14.60 30.86 -1.23
N SER A 308 15.32 31.43 -2.20
CA SER A 308 16.10 32.67 -2.06
C SER A 308 15.19 33.88 -1.92
#